data_AF-A0A8T4MLT6-F1
#
_entry.id   AF-A0A8T4MLT6-F1
#
_cell.length_a   1.000
_cell.length_b   1.000
_cell.length_c   1.000
_cell.angle_alpha   90.00
_cell.angle_beta   90.00
_cell.angle_gamma   90.00
#
_symmetry.space_group_name_H-M   'P 1'
#
loop_
_entity.id
_entity.type
_entity.pdbx_description
1 polymer ?
#
loop_
_entity_poly.entity_id
_entity_poly.type
_entity_poly.pdbx_seq_one_letter_code
_entity_poly.pdbx_strand_id
1 'polypeptide(L)' 'MVKEFHTKGQTYFQCEACGHFYLDKLIAQRCEDFCKATKGCNINLLKDSIGIKKL' A
#
# COMPACT_ATOMS: atom_id res chain seq x y z
N MET A 1 -1.43 2.62 9.68
CA MET A 1 -1.63 1.17 9.63
C MET A 1 -2.15 0.89 8.23
N VAL A 2 -2.02 -0.31 7.70
CA VAL A 2 -2.57 -0.59 6.37
C VAL A 2 -4.06 -0.90 6.44
N LYS A 3 -4.81 -0.52 5.39
CA LYS A 3 -6.22 -0.94 5.23
C LYS A 3 -6.32 -2.20 4.40
N GLU A 4 -7.13 -3.15 4.85
CA GLU A 4 -7.40 -4.40 4.13
C GLU A 4 -8.70 -4.29 3.33
N PHE A 5 -8.65 -4.75 2.08
CA PHE A 5 -9.77 -4.78 1.14
C PHE A 5 -9.92 -6.19 0.58
N HIS A 6 -11.14 -6.69 0.56
CA HIS A 6 -11.46 -7.99 -0.02
C HIS A 6 -12.40 -7.75 -1.20
N THR A 7 -11.93 -7.97 -2.43
CA THR A 7 -12.77 -7.83 -3.63
C THR A 7 -12.44 -8.92 -4.64
N LYS A 8 -13.48 -9.43 -5.32
CA LYS A 8 -13.36 -10.49 -6.35
C LYS A 8 -12.53 -11.71 -5.92
N GLY A 9 -12.60 -12.08 -4.65
CA GLY A 9 -11.86 -13.23 -4.10
C GLY A 9 -10.37 -12.99 -3.85
N GLN A 10 -9.90 -11.74 -3.95
CA GLN A 10 -8.52 -11.35 -3.65
C GLN A 10 -8.48 -10.31 -2.53
N THR A 11 -7.44 -10.40 -1.70
CA THR A 11 -7.17 -9.44 -0.64
C THR A 11 -6.12 -8.44 -1.11
N TYR A 12 -6.36 -7.16 -0.82
CA TYR A 12 -5.48 -6.05 -1.13
C TYR A 12 -5.22 -5.23 0.12
N PHE A 13 -4.03 -4.67 0.20
CA PHE A 13 -3.55 -3.89 1.33
C PHE A 13 -3.21 -2.50 0.86
N GLN A 14 -3.87 -1.49 1.40
CA GLN A 14 -3.67 -0.10 1.05
C GLN A 14 -2.78 0.59 2.09
N CYS A 15 -1.76 1.30 1.62
CA CYS A 15 -1.07 2.31 2.41
C CYS A 15 -2.01 3.50 2.61
N GLU A 16 -2.34 3.85 3.85
CA GLU A 16 -3.24 4.98 4.15
C GLU A 16 -2.58 6.32 3.89
N ALA A 17 -1.25 6.39 4.00
CA ALA A 17 -0.50 7.63 3.82
C ALA A 17 -0.41 8.07 2.34
N CYS A 18 -0.22 7.13 1.41
CA CYS A 18 -0.05 7.44 -0.01
C CYS A 18 -1.18 6.91 -0.92
N GLY A 19 -2.06 6.06 -0.41
CA GLY A 19 -3.21 5.53 -1.13
C GLY A 19 -2.92 4.36 -2.09
N HIS A 20 -1.66 3.93 -2.21
CA HIS A 20 -1.28 2.79 -3.05
C HIS A 20 -1.76 1.46 -2.50
N PHE A 21 -2.17 0.57 -3.41
CA PHE A 21 -2.58 -0.80 -3.12
C PHE A 21 -1.48 -1.79 -3.44
N TYR A 22 -1.42 -2.84 -2.63
CA TYR A 22 -0.46 -3.94 -2.70
C TYR A 22 -1.18 -5.27 -2.49
N LEU A 23 -0.63 -6.34 -3.06
CA LEU A 23 -1.10 -7.71 -2.78
C LEU A 23 -0.48 -8.30 -1.51
N ASP A 24 0.66 -7.78 -1.09
CA ASP A 24 1.40 -8.24 0.08
C ASP A 24 1.27 -7.24 1.25
N LYS A 25 0.83 -7.75 2.40
CA LYS A 25 0.64 -6.96 3.62
C LYS A 25 1.95 -6.36 4.14
N LEU A 26 3.05 -7.11 4.06
CA LEU A 26 4.36 -6.69 4.54
C LEU A 26 4.87 -5.51 3.69
N ILE A 27 4.70 -5.57 2.37
CA ILE A 27 5.07 -4.48 1.46
C ILE A 27 4.22 -3.24 1.75
N ALA A 28 2.90 -3.40 1.88
CA ALA A 28 2.02 -2.30 2.23
C ALA A 28 2.42 -1.65 3.57
N GLN A 29 2.75 -2.47 4.57
CA GLN A 29 3.14 -2.00 5.89
C GLN A 29 4.47 -1.25 5.85
N ARG A 30 5.46 -1.76 5.12
CA ARG A 30 6.72 -1.03 4.87
C ARG A 30 6.49 0.30 4.16
N CYS A 31 5.55 0.34 3.22
CA CYS A 31 5.21 1.57 2.51
C CYS A 31 4.59 2.60 3.46
N GLU A 32 3.63 2.16 4.28
CA GLU A 32 2.99 2.97 5.31
C GLU A 32 4.01 3.53 6.33
N ASP A 33 4.90 2.68 6.84
CA ASP A 33 5.91 3.06 7.83
C ASP A 33 6.90 4.07 7.23
N PHE A 34 7.34 3.84 5.99
CA PHE A 34 8.22 4.77 5.28
C PHE A 34 7.54 6.12 5.02
N CYS A 35 6.29 6.10 4.53
CA CYS A 35 5.54 7.32 4.24
C CYS A 35 5.33 8.16 5.50
N LYS A 36 5.04 7.51 6.64
CA LYS A 36 4.88 8.20 7.92
C LYS A 36 6.19 8.77 8.47
N ALA A 37 7.28 8.04 8.33
CA ALA A 37 8.58 8.47 8.85
C ALA A 37 9.17 9.63 8.03
N THR A 38 9.03 9.59 6.70
CA THR A 38 9.72 10.52 5.80
C THR A 38 8.83 11.63 5.23
N LYS A 39 7.50 11.51 5.37
CA LYS A 39 6.50 12.33 4.66
C LYS A 39 6.65 12.28 3.12
N GLY A 40 7.28 11.24 2.59
CA GLY A 40 7.47 11.01 1.16
C GLY A 40 7.28 9.54 0.78
N CYS A 41 7.27 9.25 -0.52
CA CYS A 41 7.09 7.88 -1.02
C CYS A 41 8.43 7.21 -1.36
N ASN A 42 8.58 5.93 -1.01
CA ASN A 42 9.71 5.12 -1.43
C ASN A 42 9.45 4.52 -2.82
N ILE A 43 10.19 4.98 -3.83
CA ILE A 43 10.03 4.53 -5.22
C ILE A 43 10.28 3.02 -5.37
N ASN A 44 11.13 2.42 -4.54
CA ASN A 44 11.37 0.97 -4.61
C ASN A 44 10.15 0.17 -4.15
N LEU A 45 9.47 0.61 -3.09
CA LEU A 45 8.22 -0.03 -2.65
C LEU A 45 7.07 0.23 -3.62
N LEU A 46 7.11 1.35 -4.33
CA LEU A 46 6.11 1.70 -5.35
C LEU A 46 6.11 0.77 -6.57
N LYS A 47 7.22 0.07 -6.85
CA LYS A 47 7.30 -0.89 -7.96
C LYS A 47 6.37 -2.09 -7.79
N ASP A 48 6.11 -2.46 -6.54
CA ASP A 48 5.21 -3.56 -6.18
C ASP A 48 3.75 -3.11 -6.05
N SER A 49 3.45 -1.81 -6.26
CA SER A 49 2.09 -1.32 -6.20
C SER A 49 1.30 -1.76 -7.43
N ILE A 50 0.06 -2.19 -7.20
CA ILE A 50 -0.91 -2.53 -8.24
C ILE A 50 -1.81 -1.35 -8.66
N GLY A 51 -1.62 -0.16 -8.07
CA GLY A 51 -2.31 1.08 -8.45
C GLY A 51 -2.81 1.92 -7.27
N ILE A 52 -3.46 3.05 -7.59
CA ILE A 52 -4.05 4.03 -6.64
C ILE A 52 -5.58 4.13 -6.79
N LYS A 53 -6.17 3.50 -7.81
CA LYS A 53 -7.63 3.57 -8.02
C LYS A 53 -8.35 2.95 -6.83
N LYS A 54 -9.30 3.68 -6.23
CA LYS A 54 -10.31 3.12 -5.33
C LYS A 54 -10.94 1.90 -6.03
N LEU A 55 -10.65 0.71 -5.52
CA LEU A 55 -11.37 -0.53 -5.87
C LEU A 55 -12.82 -0.44 -5.41
#